data_AF-A0A915ZYD9-F1
#
_entry.id   AF-A0A915ZYD9-F1
#
_cell.length_a   1.000
_cell.length_b   1.000
_cell.length_c   1.000
_cell.angle_alpha   90.00
_cell.angle_beta   90.00
_cell.angle_gamma   90.00
#
_symmetry.space_group_name_H-M   'P 1'
#
loop_
_entity.id
_entity.type
_entity.pdbx_description
1 polymer ?
#
loop_
_entity_poly.entity_id
_entity_poly.type
_entity_poly.pdbx_seq_one_letter_code
_entity_poly.pdbx_strand_id
1 'polypeptide(L)'
;MKRCWDSNPNNRPSVTEINVGIKSFYNFYNSYKKGDSNATEIRKQFKEAEIYRKSLPSLKKNKQHPEAIYTSRLLDPFTKDLPKYDNSECISCAIIAD
;
A
#
# COMPACT_ATOMS: atom_id res chain seq x y z
N MET A 1 -3.99 -10.41 6.72
CA MET A 1 -4.44 -9.14 6.07
C MET A 1 -5.33 -8.28 6.94
N LYS A 2 -6.31 -8.81 7.71
CA LYS A 2 -7.19 -7.97 8.58
C LYS A 2 -6.41 -7.00 9.48
N ARG A 3 -5.36 -7.48 10.15
CA ARG A 3 -4.46 -6.64 10.97
C ARG A 3 -3.78 -5.51 10.19
N CYS A 4 -3.53 -5.68 8.89
CA CYS A 4 -2.89 -4.63 8.08
C CYS A 4 -3.77 -3.39 7.93
N TRP A 5 -5.09 -3.53 8.11
CA TRP A 5 -6.07 -2.46 7.96
C TRP A 5 -6.62 -2.00 9.31
N ASP A 6 -5.92 -2.31 10.41
CA ASP A 6 -6.31 -1.84 11.72
C ASP A 6 -6.25 -0.30 11.78
N SER A 7 -7.30 0.33 12.30
CA SER A 7 -7.35 1.78 12.45
C SER A 7 -6.25 2.30 13.37
N ASN A 8 -5.86 1.50 14.38
CA ASN A 8 -4.72 1.78 15.23
C ASN A 8 -3.42 1.30 14.54
N PRO A 9 -2.47 2.20 14.21
CA PRO A 9 -1.21 1.82 13.58
C PRO A 9 -0.39 0.80 14.38
N ASN A 10 -0.43 0.86 15.71
CA ASN A 10 0.34 -0.02 16.59
C ASN A 10 -0.12 -1.48 16.54
N ASN A 11 -1.35 -1.72 16.09
CA ASN A 11 -1.88 -3.07 15.91
C ASN A 11 -1.53 -3.69 14.54
N ARG A 12 -1.03 -2.86 13.61
CA ARG A 12 -0.64 -3.33 12.28
C ARG A 12 0.62 -4.17 12.37
N PRO A 13 0.76 -5.20 11.52
CA PRO A 13 1.97 -6.00 11.49
C PRO A 13 3.14 -5.17 10.95
N SER A 14 4.31 -5.44 11.49
CA SER A 14 5.58 -4.94 10.96
C SER A 14 5.84 -5.43 9.54
N VAL A 15 6.72 -4.73 8.81
CA VAL A 15 7.15 -5.17 7.48
C VAL A 15 7.75 -6.57 7.50
N THR A 16 8.44 -6.93 8.58
CA THR A 16 9.06 -8.25 8.76
C THR A 16 8.00 -9.35 8.88
N GLU A 17 6.96 -9.15 9.71
CA GLU A 17 5.83 -10.09 9.83
C GLU A 17 5.10 -10.25 8.49
N ILE A 18 4.87 -9.14 7.77
CA ILE A 18 4.23 -9.18 6.45
C ILE A 18 5.08 -10.00 5.47
N ASN A 19 6.39 -9.77 5.43
CA ASN A 19 7.31 -10.49 4.55
C ASN A 19 7.28 -12.01 4.79
N VAL A 20 7.23 -12.43 6.06
CA VAL A 20 7.07 -13.86 6.40
C VAL A 20 5.79 -14.43 5.80
N GLY A 21 4.66 -13.74 6.00
CA GLY A 21 3.37 -14.17 5.43
C GLY A 21 3.37 -14.25 3.90
N ILE A 22 3.96 -13.27 3.22
CA ILE A 22 4.08 -13.25 1.76
C ILE A 22 4.94 -14.42 1.27
N LYS A 23 6.09 -14.67 1.89
CA LYS A 23 6.96 -15.80 1.53
C LYS A 23 6.26 -17.14 1.71
N SER A 24 5.54 -17.34 2.82
CA SER A 24 4.76 -18.55 3.05
C SER A 24 3.69 -18.75 1.98
N PHE A 25 2.95 -17.70 1.61
CA PHE A 25 1.96 -17.76 0.54
C PHE A 25 2.58 -18.06 -0.83
N TYR A 26 3.71 -17.42 -1.15
CA TYR A 26 4.44 -17.66 -2.40
C TYR A 26 4.94 -19.10 -2.49
N ASN A 27 5.51 -19.63 -1.41
CA ASN A 27 5.96 -21.01 -1.36
C ASN A 27 4.79 -21.98 -1.50
N PHE A 28 3.69 -21.75 -0.78
CA PHE A 28 2.44 -22.50 -0.94
C PHE A 28 2.03 -22.51 -2.42
N TYR A 29 1.89 -21.34 -3.03
CA TYR A 29 1.47 -21.18 -4.43
C TYR A 29 2.36 -21.92 -5.43
N ASN A 30 3.68 -21.93 -5.23
CA ASN A 30 4.63 -22.61 -6.14
C ASN A 30 4.81 -24.10 -5.84
N SER A 31 4.58 -24.53 -4.61
CA SER A 31 4.80 -25.92 -4.18
C SER A 31 3.75 -26.90 -4.72
N TYR A 32 2.57 -26.42 -5.12
CA TYR A 32 1.54 -27.29 -5.68
C TYR A 32 1.85 -27.71 -7.11
N LYS A 33 1.82 -29.02 -7.33
CA LYS A 33 1.84 -29.60 -8.67
C LYS A 33 0.54 -29.24 -9.40
N LYS A 34 0.63 -29.09 -10.73
CA LYS A 34 -0.52 -28.99 -11.66
C LYS A 34 -1.53 -30.10 -11.31
N GLY A 35 -2.66 -29.74 -10.70
CA GLY A 35 -3.69 -30.70 -10.31
C GLY A 35 -4.36 -30.47 -8.95
N ASP A 36 -3.76 -29.68 -8.04
CA ASP A 36 -4.44 -29.30 -6.79
C ASP A 36 -5.53 -28.25 -7.05
N SER A 37 -6.74 -28.50 -6.57
CA SER A 37 -7.92 -27.67 -6.82
C SER A 37 -7.80 -26.26 -6.21
N ASN A 38 -7.16 -26.12 -5.05
CA ASN A 38 -7.06 -24.82 -4.36
C ASN A 38 -6.05 -23.90 -5.05
N ALA A 39 -4.88 -24.43 -5.43
CA ALA A 39 -3.89 -23.67 -6.17
C ALA A 39 -4.41 -23.27 -7.57
N THR A 40 -5.22 -24.13 -8.19
CA THR A 40 -5.86 -23.87 -9.48
C THR A 40 -6.84 -22.71 -9.40
N GLU A 41 -7.69 -22.68 -8.37
CA GLU A 41 -8.66 -21.60 -8.17
C GLU A 41 -7.99 -20.26 -7.88
N ILE A 42 -6.98 -20.23 -7.00
CA ILE A 42 -6.19 -19.01 -6.73
C ILE A 42 -5.59 -18.49 -8.04
N ARG A 43 -4.97 -19.36 -8.85
CA ARG A 43 -4.35 -18.96 -10.12
C ARG A 43 -5.38 -18.37 -11.10
N LYS A 44 -6.58 -18.94 -11.14
CA LYS A 44 -7.68 -18.44 -11.97
C LYS A 44 -8.08 -17.02 -11.55
N GLN A 45 -8.30 -16.79 -10.26
CA GLN A 45 -8.65 -15.46 -9.72
C GLN A 45 -7.58 -14.41 -10.03
N PHE A 46 -6.29 -14.73 -9.84
CA PHE A 46 -5.19 -13.83 -10.19
C PHE A 46 -5.15 -13.53 -11.70
N LYS A 47 -5.41 -14.52 -12.56
CA LYS A 47 -5.46 -14.33 -14.01
C LYS A 47 -6.61 -13.41 -14.42
N GLU A 48 -7.80 -13.60 -13.85
CA GLU A 48 -8.97 -12.75 -14.11
C GLU A 48 -8.73 -11.30 -13.64
N ALA A 49 -8.18 -11.11 -12.44
CA ALA A 49 -7.81 -9.80 -11.92
C ALA A 49 -6.79 -9.09 -12.81
N GLU A 50 -5.79 -9.82 -13.33
CA GLU A 50 -4.77 -9.25 -14.21
C GLU A 50 -5.32 -8.89 -15.61
N ILE A 51 -6.25 -9.69 -16.14
CA ILE A 51 -6.99 -9.35 -17.37
C ILE A 51 -7.78 -8.06 -17.14
N TYR A 52 -8.53 -7.96 -16.04
CA TYR A 52 -9.27 -6.76 -15.69
C TYR A 52 -8.36 -5.54 -15.57
N ARG A 53 -7.26 -5.65 -14.83
CA ARG A 53 -6.26 -4.57 -14.65
C ARG A 53 -5.69 -4.07 -15.98
N LYS A 54 -5.43 -4.98 -16.93
CA LYS A 54 -4.93 -4.62 -18.27
C LYS A 54 -6.03 -4.05 -19.18
N SER A 55 -7.27 -4.49 -19.00
CA SER A 55 -8.43 -3.98 -19.75
C SER A 55 -8.87 -2.60 -19.27
N LEU A 56 -8.52 -2.22 -18.04
CA LEU A 56 -8.71 -0.86 -17.58
C LEU A 56 -8.00 0.05 -18.56
N PRO A 57 -8.69 1.05 -19.14
CA PRO A 57 -8.04 2.08 -19.92
C PRO A 57 -6.87 2.55 -19.09
N SER A 58 -5.71 2.71 -19.72
CA SER A 58 -4.59 3.36 -19.04
C SER A 58 -5.17 4.56 -18.31
N LEU A 59 -4.79 4.79 -17.05
CA LEU A 59 -5.14 5.99 -16.28
C LEU A 59 -4.60 7.28 -16.96
N LYS A 60 -4.30 7.25 -18.27
CA LYS A 60 -4.10 8.32 -19.20
C LYS A 60 -5.37 9.17 -19.18
N LYS A 61 -5.33 10.17 -18.30
CA LYS A 61 -6.33 11.20 -18.05
C LYS A 61 -7.44 10.76 -17.08
N ASN A 62 -7.07 10.37 -15.85
CA ASN A 62 -7.88 10.90 -14.75
C ASN A 62 -7.93 12.42 -14.96
N LYS A 63 -9.14 12.96 -15.19
CA LYS A 63 -9.31 14.41 -15.18
C LYS A 63 -8.76 14.87 -13.84
N GLN A 64 -7.67 15.61 -13.89
CA GLN A 64 -7.09 16.19 -12.70
C GLN A 64 -8.22 16.97 -12.02
N HIS A 65 -8.49 16.67 -10.75
CA HIS A 65 -9.51 17.41 -10.04
C HIS A 65 -9.08 18.88 -10.07
N PRO A 66 -9.94 19.84 -10.46
CA PRO A 66 -9.53 21.23 -10.66
C PRO A 66 -8.92 21.85 -9.40
N GLU A 67 -9.26 21.32 -8.22
CA GLU A 67 -8.72 21.75 -6.92
C GLU A 67 -7.51 20.94 -6.44
N ALA A 68 -7.17 19.85 -7.13
CA ALA A 68 -6.06 19.01 -6.70
C ALA A 68 -4.73 19.59 -7.19
N ILE A 69 -3.81 19.71 -6.24
CA ILE A 69 -2.46 20.21 -6.46
C ILE A 69 -1.50 19.03 -6.46
N TYR A 70 -0.80 18.84 -7.57
CA TYR A 70 0.13 17.72 -7.78
C TYR A 70 1.58 18.19 -7.77
N THR A 71 1.81 19.46 -7.48
CA THR A 71 3.14 20.03 -7.27
C THR A 71 3.42 20.13 -5.78
N SER A 72 4.69 19.94 -5.41
CA SER A 72 5.15 20.19 -4.04
C SER A 72 4.78 21.61 -3.60
N ARG A 73 4.22 21.75 -2.41
CA ARG A 73 3.95 23.04 -1.76
C ARG A 73 4.82 23.16 -0.51
N LEU A 74 5.23 24.38 -0.20
CA LEU A 74 5.86 24.68 1.08
C LEU A 74 4.85 24.37 2.19
N LEU A 75 5.29 23.69 3.25
CA LEU A 75 4.43 23.27 4.37
C LEU A 75 4.02 24.45 5.27
N ASP A 76 4.90 25.45 5.40
CA ASP A 76 4.75 26.58 6.33
C ASP A 76 3.42 27.33 6.29
N PRO A 77 2.75 27.56 5.13
CA PRO A 77 1.46 28.27 5.12
C PRO A 77 0.34 27.49 5.83
N PHE A 78 0.42 26.16 5.87
CA PHE A 78 -0.63 25.30 6.41
C PHE A 78 -0.31 24.75 7.80
N THR A 79 0.94 24.86 8.25
CA THR A 79 1.40 24.35 9.53
C THR A 79 1.62 25.43 10.59
N LYS A 80 1.62 26.72 10.21
CA LYS A 80 1.83 27.85 11.14
C LYS A 80 0.85 27.91 12.31
N ASP A 81 -0.41 27.60 12.05
CA ASP A 81 -1.48 27.67 13.06
C ASP A 81 -1.80 26.30 13.68
N LEU A 82 -1.10 25.23 13.28
CA LEU A 82 -1.28 23.93 13.90
C LEU A 82 -0.64 23.95 15.30
N PRO A 83 -1.32 23.42 16.33
CA PRO A 83 -0.73 23.31 17.65
C PRO A 83 0.57 22.51 17.54
N LYS A 84 1.65 23.05 18.11
CA LYS A 84 2.91 22.31 18.25
C LYS A 84 2.63 21.12 19.15
N TYR A 85 2.51 19.93 18.56
CA TYR A 85 2.52 18.70 19.31
C TYR A 85 3.95 18.48 19.78
N ASP A 86 4.23 18.85 21.04
CA ASP A 86 5.45 18.43 21.72
C ASP A 86 5.35 16.92 21.98
N ASN A 87 6.03 16.17 21.10
CA ASN A 87 6.41 14.75 21.19
C ASN A 87 5.31 13.70 20.98
N SER A 88 5.36 13.01 19.82
CA SER A 88 5.64 11.56 19.75
C SER A 88 5.52 11.02 18.32
N GLU A 89 6.54 10.28 17.85
CA GLU A 89 6.50 9.24 16.78
C GLU A 89 6.80 9.55 15.29
N CYS A 90 7.29 10.72 14.86
CA CYS A 90 7.96 10.82 13.53
C CYS A 90 9.36 11.45 13.59
N ILE A 91 10.35 10.66 14.03
CA ILE A 91 11.78 11.03 13.92
C ILE A 91 12.27 10.97 12.46
N SER A 92 11.58 10.25 11.56
CA SER A 92 11.95 10.14 10.14
C SER A 92 11.45 11.28 9.25
N CYS A 93 10.77 12.28 9.80
CA CYS A 93 10.20 13.40 9.03
C CYS A 93 11.14 14.63 8.97
N ALA A 94 12.33 14.57 9.58
CA ALA A 94 13.32 15.64 9.46
C ALA A 94 13.92 15.63 8.04
N ILE A 95 13.40 16.49 7.16
CA ILE A 95 14.13 16.89 5.96
C ILE A 95 15.26 17.80 6.45
N ILE A 96 16.45 17.24 6.61
CA ILE A 96 17.67 18.01 6.81
C ILE A 96 17.98 18.63 5.45
N ALA A 97 17.81 19.94 5.34
CA ALA A 97 18.37 20.73 4.25
C ALA A 97 19.68 21.32 4.75
N ASP A 98 20.78 21.04 4.04
CA ASP A 98 22.07 21.69 4.21
C ASP A 98 22.00 23.18 3.82
#